data_AF-A0A956ZGP7-F1
#
_entry.id   AF-A0A956ZGP7-F1
#
_cell.length_a   1.000
_cell.length_b   1.000
_cell.length_c   1.000
_cell.angle_alpha   90.00
_cell.angle_beta   90.00
_cell.angle_gamma   90.00
#
_symmetry.space_group_name_H-M   'P 1'
#
loop_
_entity.id
_entity.type
_entity.pdbx_description
1 polymer ?
#
loop_
_entity_poly.entity_id
_entity_poly.type
_entity_poly.pdbx_seq_one_letter_code
_entity_poly.pdbx_strand_id
1 'polypeptide(L)' 'NSEKTTLKDPSGPKNSSDPRHPFAKVLKVQRGGSFLCNPGYCTSYRPSARMSSTPDSSTCHVGFRCVSN' A
#
# COMPACT_ATOMS: atom_id res chain seq x y z
N ASN A 1 -9.44 33.64 13.64
CA ASN A 1 -8.74 33.64 12.34
C ASN A 1 -8.32 32.20 12.04
N SER A 2 -9.20 31.43 11.41
CA SER A 2 -8.97 30.01 11.09
C SER A 2 -9.09 29.85 9.58
N GLU A 3 -7.98 30.02 8.88
CA GLU A 3 -7.90 29.73 7.45
C GLU A 3 -7.85 28.22 7.27
N LYS A 4 -9.01 27.64 6.96
CA LYS A 4 -9.15 26.23 6.61
C LYS A 4 -8.58 26.05 5.21
N THR A 5 -7.27 25.88 5.09
CA THR A 5 -6.64 25.41 3.84
C THR A 5 -7.28 24.09 3.46
N THR A 6 -7.91 24.03 2.29
CA THR A 6 -8.43 22.80 1.70
C THR A 6 -7.27 21.82 1.56
N LEU A 7 -7.20 20.85 2.49
CA LEU A 7 -6.25 19.74 2.50
C LEU A 7 -6.45 18.94 1.20
N LYS A 8 -5.64 19.23 0.17
CA LYS A 8 -5.55 18.39 -1.02
C LYS A 8 -4.71 17.17 -0.68
N ASP A 9 -5.29 15.99 -0.87
CA ASP A 9 -4.53 14.74 -0.75
C ASP A 9 -3.35 14.74 -1.71
N PRO A 10 -2.17 14.24 -1.28
CA PRO A 10 -1.01 14.16 -2.15
C PRO A 10 -1.28 13.16 -3.27
N SER A 11 -1.12 13.61 -4.52
CA SER A 11 -1.14 12.72 -5.67
C SER A 11 0.09 11.81 -5.63
N GLY A 12 -0.13 10.50 -5.73
CA GLY A 12 0.96 9.52 -5.79
C GLY A 12 1.81 9.66 -7.07
N PRO A 13 2.98 9.01 -7.12
CA PRO A 13 3.82 9.01 -8.31
C PRO A 13 3.11 8.34 -9.50
N LYS A 14 3.37 8.84 -10.71
CA LYS A 14 2.79 8.29 -11.96
C LYS A 14 3.25 6.86 -12.24
N ASN A 15 4.51 6.56 -11.92
CA ASN A 15 5.14 5.26 -12.14
C ASN A 15 5.50 4.63 -10.78
N SER A 16 5.28 3.33 -10.65
CA SER A 16 5.75 2.57 -9.49
C SER A 16 7.08 1.89 -9.83
N SER A 17 8.19 2.40 -9.30
CA SER A 17 9.52 1.79 -9.45
C SER A 17 10.09 1.47 -8.07
N ASP A 18 10.49 0.23 -7.84
CA ASP A 18 11.20 -0.21 -6.64
C ASP A 18 12.57 -0.77 -7.06
N PRO A 19 13.69 -0.15 -6.64
CA PRO A 19 15.02 -0.64 -6.95
C PRO A 19 15.28 -2.10 -6.50
N ARG A 20 14.52 -2.59 -5.51
CA ARG A 20 14.65 -3.96 -4.99
C ARG A 20 14.01 -5.00 -5.90
N HIS A 21 13.16 -4.58 -6.83
CA HIS A 21 12.47 -5.45 -7.78
C HIS A 21 12.67 -4.93 -9.21
N PRO A 22 13.89 -5.02 -9.76
CA PRO A 22 14.24 -4.42 -11.05
C PRO A 22 13.46 -5.00 -12.24
N PHE A 23 12.98 -6.24 -12.11
CA PHE A 23 12.20 -6.92 -13.15
C PHE A 23 10.70 -6.65 -13.07
N ALA A 24 10.21 -6.12 -11.94
CA ALA A 24 8.79 -5.81 -11.77
C ALA A 24 8.47 -4.45 -12.41
N LYS A 25 7.85 -4.46 -13.59
CA LYS A 25 7.48 -3.23 -14.32
C LYS A 25 6.53 -2.32 -13.54
N VAL A 26 5.61 -2.92 -12.78
CA VAL A 26 4.62 -2.21 -11.97
C VAL A 26 4.47 -2.94 -10.65
N LEU A 27 4.57 -2.21 -9.55
CA LEU A 27 4.19 -2.67 -8.23
C LEU A 27 3.03 -1.84 -7.69
N LYS A 28 2.22 -2.44 -6.83
CA LYS A 28 1.12 -1.76 -6.14
C LYS A 28 1.28 -1.95 -4.64
N VAL A 29 0.95 -0.88 -3.91
CA VAL A 29 1.10 -0.84 -2.46
C VAL A 29 -0.06 -1.58 -1.79
N GLN A 30 0.29 -2.48 -0.88
CA GLN A 30 -0.62 -3.18 0.02
C GLN A 30 -0.41 -2.70 1.45
N ARG A 31 -1.49 -2.59 2.22
CA ARG A 31 -1.50 -2.10 3.61
C ARG A 31 -2.50 -2.88 4.45
N GLY A 32 -2.27 -2.89 5.76
CA GLY A 32 -3.17 -3.47 6.75
C GLY A 32 -2.79 -4.88 7.21
N GLY A 33 -1.85 -5.54 6.53
CA GLY A 33 -1.49 -6.93 6.83
C GLY A 33 -2.64 -7.89 6.53
N SER A 34 -2.55 -9.10 7.08
CA SER A 34 -3.56 -10.14 6.94
C SER A 34 -3.71 -10.93 8.24
N PHE A 35 -4.67 -11.86 8.26
CA PHE A 35 -4.90 -12.76 9.39
C PHE A 35 -3.71 -13.69 9.70
N LEU A 36 -2.76 -13.80 8.77
CA LEU A 36 -1.56 -14.59 9.02
C LEU A 36 -0.61 -13.83 9.97
N CYS A 37 -0.50 -12.50 9.87
CA CYS A 37 0.54 -11.72 10.54
C CYS A 37 0.70 -12.01 12.05
N ASN A 38 1.96 -12.16 12.50
CA ASN A 38 2.32 -12.41 13.90
C ASN A 38 3.62 -11.66 14.27
N PRO A 39 3.80 -11.21 15.53
CA PRO A 39 4.97 -10.43 15.95
C PRO A 39 6.33 -11.05 15.64
N GLY A 40 6.44 -12.38 15.62
CA GLY A 40 7.70 -13.08 15.39
C GLY A 40 8.17 -13.13 13.93
N TYR A 41 7.30 -12.84 12.95
CA TYR A 41 7.67 -12.96 11.54
C TYR A 41 7.10 -11.87 10.62
N CYS A 42 5.94 -11.29 10.96
CA CYS A 42 5.31 -10.27 10.13
C CYS A 42 4.54 -9.27 10.99
N THR A 43 5.04 -8.04 11.05
CA THR A 43 4.42 -6.92 11.76
C THR A 43 3.68 -5.97 10.81
N SER A 44 3.23 -6.45 9.65
CA SER A 44 2.60 -5.63 8.61
C SER A 44 1.17 -5.18 8.94
N TYR A 45 0.60 -5.65 10.06
CA TYR A 45 -0.66 -5.15 10.63
C TYR A 45 -0.53 -3.70 11.15
N ARG A 46 0.69 -3.19 11.34
CA ARG A 46 0.94 -1.81 11.78
C ARG A 46 0.49 -0.80 10.70
N PRO A 47 -0.19 0.30 11.05
CA PRO A 47 -0.65 1.30 10.06
C PRO A 47 0.46 1.92 9.21
N SER A 48 1.67 2.02 9.76
CA SER A 48 2.85 2.52 9.07
C SER A 48 3.46 1.51 8.09
N ALA A 49 3.17 0.22 8.24
CA ALA A 49 3.72 -0.81 7.38
C ALA A 49 3.18 -0.69 5.95
N ARG A 50 4.06 -0.99 4.99
CA ARG A 50 3.73 -1.04 3.57
C ARG A 50 4.40 -2.25 2.95
N MET A 51 3.66 -2.98 2.14
CA MET A 51 4.16 -4.06 1.30
C MET A 51 3.86 -3.74 -0.16
N SER A 52 4.55 -4.42 -1.07
CA SER A 52 4.41 -4.25 -2.51
C SER A 52 4.22 -5.59 -3.17
N SER A 53 3.25 -5.69 -4.08
CA SER A 53 3.03 -6.86 -4.92
C SER A 53 2.74 -6.42 -6.35
N THR A 54 2.94 -7.32 -7.31
CA THR A 54 2.58 -7.06 -8.70
C THR A 54 1.05 -7.11 -8.87
N PRO A 55 0.45 -6.33 -9.80
CA PRO A 55 -1.01 -6.26 -9.96
C PRO A 55 -1.68 -7.58 -10.37
N ASP A 56 -0.93 -8.47 -11.01
CA ASP A 56 -1.34 -9.80 -11.47
C ASP A 56 -1.29 -10.86 -10.36
N SER A 57 -0.58 -10.60 -9.26
CA SER A 57 -0.48 -11.52 -8.13
C SER A 57 -1.76 -11.50 -7.30
N SER A 58 -2.36 -12.67 -7.09
CA SER A 58 -3.53 -12.87 -6.23
C SER A 58 -3.25 -13.94 -5.16
N THR A 59 -3.75 -13.70 -3.94
CA THR A 59 -3.59 -14.63 -2.81
C THR A 59 -4.85 -14.58 -1.94
N CYS A 60 -5.09 -15.62 -1.14
CA CYS A 60 -6.27 -15.73 -0.28
C CYS A 60 -6.32 -14.73 0.88
N HIS A 61 -5.21 -14.06 1.19
CA HIS A 61 -5.06 -13.19 2.36
C HIS A 61 -4.90 -11.70 1.98
N VAL A 62 -5.13 -11.37 0.71
CA VAL A 62 -5.05 -10.02 0.16
C VAL A 62 -6.39 -9.62 -0.44
N GLY A 63 -6.87 -8.43 -0.08
CA GLY A 63 -8.06 -7.81 -0.64
C GLY A 63 -7.88 -6.30 -0.84
N PHE A 64 -8.95 -5.62 -1.24
CA PHE A 64 -8.95 -4.16 -1.44
C PHE A 64 -10.24 -3.53 -0.92
N ARG A 65 -10.19 -2.21 -0.71
CA ARG A 65 -11.38 -1.38 -0.43
C ARG A 65 -11.43 -0.25 -1.45
N CYS A 66 -12.63 0.11 -1.87
CA CYS A 66 -12.85 1.26 -2.73
C CYS A 66 -12.93 2.55 -1.91
N VAL A 67 -12.65 3.66 -2.57
CA VAL A 67 -12.89 5.01 -2.05
C VAL A 67 -13.52 5.82 -3.18
N SER A 68 -14.50 6.65 -2.86
CA SER A 68 -15.02 7.66 -3.77
C SER A 68 -14.57 9.02 -3.27
N ASN A 69 -14.26 9.90 -4.21
CA ASN A 69 -14.11 11.33 -3.97
C ASN A 69 -15.48 12.01 -4.01
#